data_AF-A0A0F9L2Q7-F1
#
_entry.id   AF-A0A0F9L2Q7-F1
#
_cell.length_a   1.000
_cell.length_b   1.000
_cell.length_c   1.000
_cell.angle_alpha   90.00
_cell.angle_beta   90.00
_cell.angle_gamma   90.00
#
_symmetry.space_group_name_H-M   'P 1'
#
loop_
_entity.id
_entity.type
_entity.pdbx_description
1 polymer ?
#
loop_
_entity_poly.entity_id
_entity_poly.type
_entity_poly.pdbx_seq_one_letter_code
_entity_poly.pdbx_strand_id
1 'polypeptide(L)'
;MLYCYHGTNEENAKLILENGFRPGTYFAHHLEDALAFGGKYVFRVEFDEDKFSNKDSTPWQFWIENTISSDKIKSLIKYEEEIIG
;
A
#
# COMPACT_ATOMS: atom_id res chain seq x y z
N MET A 1 -7.56 0.65 -14.55
CA MET A 1 -6.36 0.22 -13.78
C MET A 1 -6.09 1.28 -12.75
N LEU A 2 -6.04 0.91 -11.47
CA LEU A 2 -5.91 1.82 -10.35
C LEU A 2 -4.58 1.57 -9.64
N TYR A 3 -3.87 2.64 -9.27
CA TYR A 3 -2.71 2.54 -8.39
C TYR A 3 -3.10 2.93 -6.97
N CYS A 4 -2.80 2.04 -6.02
CA CYS A 4 -3.03 2.28 -4.61
C CYS A 4 -1.73 2.12 -3.83
N TYR A 5 -1.72 2.67 -2.61
CA TYR A 5 -0.51 2.85 -1.83
C TYR A 5 -0.59 2.13 -0.49
N HIS A 6 0.49 1.50 -0.07
CA HIS A 6 0.62 0.95 1.28
C HIS A 6 1.90 1.45 1.91
N GLY A 7 1.76 2.33 2.91
CA GLY A 7 2.87 2.79 3.74
C GLY A 7 3.16 1.78 4.85
N THR A 8 4.44 1.56 5.12
CA THR A 8 4.88 0.60 6.14
C THR A 8 6.28 0.95 6.68
N ASN A 9 6.80 0.05 7.52
CA ASN A 9 8.17 0.11 8.04
C ASN A 9 9.11 -0.81 7.26
N GLU A 10 10.42 -0.71 7.55
CA GLU A 10 11.44 -1.45 6.79
C GLU A 10 11.32 -2.97 6.92
N GLU A 11 11.01 -3.47 8.12
CA GLU A 11 10.90 -4.89 8.39
C GLU A 11 9.73 -5.51 7.62
N ASN A 12 8.56 -4.87 7.70
CA ASN A 12 7.38 -5.28 6.96
C ASN A 12 7.57 -5.15 5.45
N ALA A 13 8.29 -4.13 4.97
CA ALA A 13 8.57 -3.99 3.55
C ALA A 13 9.37 -5.20 3.01
N LYS A 14 10.35 -5.70 3.76
CA LYS A 14 11.09 -6.93 3.38
C LYS A 14 10.16 -8.14 3.31
N LEU A 15 9.33 -8.33 4.33
CA LEU A 15 8.37 -9.44 4.37
C LEU A 15 7.34 -9.39 3.23
N ILE A 16 6.86 -8.20 2.88
CA ILE A 16 5.90 -7.99 1.79
C ILE A 16 6.54 -8.27 0.42
N LEU A 17 7.80 -7.87 0.21
CA LEU A 17 8.51 -8.19 -1.03
C LEU A 17 8.67 -9.70 -1.23
N GLU A 18 8.91 -10.44 -0.14
CA GLU A 18 9.09 -11.90 -0.18
C GLU A 18 7.76 -12.65 -0.34
N ASN A 19 6.71 -12.23 0.37
CA ASN A 19 5.49 -13.02 0.54
C ASN A 19 4.24 -12.41 -0.11
N GLY A 20 4.33 -11.17 -0.60
CA GLY A 20 3.16 -10.38 -1.00
C GLY A 20 2.41 -9.78 0.20
N PHE A 21 1.25 -9.18 -0.07
CA PHE A 21 0.39 -8.61 0.96
C PHE A 21 -0.59 -9.63 1.49
N ARG A 22 -0.80 -9.63 2.80
CA ARG A 22 -1.71 -10.54 3.49
C ARG A 22 -3.17 -10.05 3.41
N PRO A 23 -4.17 -10.94 3.54
CA PRO A 23 -5.55 -10.55 3.82
C PRO A 23 -5.64 -9.57 4.99
N GLY A 24 -6.54 -8.60 4.92
CA GLY A 24 -6.68 -7.55 5.94
C GLY A 24 -5.74 -6.36 5.76
N THR A 25 -4.84 -6.38 4.77
CA THR A 25 -3.92 -5.26 4.53
C THR A 25 -4.69 -4.07 3.95
N TYR A 26 -4.51 -2.89 4.56
CA TYR A 26 -5.08 -1.64 4.09
C TYR A 26 -4.24 -0.99 3.00
N PHE A 27 -4.91 -0.38 2.04
CA PHE A 27 -4.35 0.42 0.97
C PHE A 27 -5.04 1.77 0.92
N ALA A 28 -4.26 2.83 0.73
CA ALA A 28 -4.75 4.17 0.50
C ALA A 28 -4.91 4.45 -1.01
N HIS A 29 -5.89 5.26 -1.35
CA HIS A 29 -6.07 5.76 -2.73
C HIS A 29 -5.05 6.83 -3.09
N HIS A 30 -4.50 7.53 -2.10
CA HIS A 30 -3.54 8.62 -2.28
C HIS A 30 -2.23 8.32 -1.54
N LEU A 31 -1.12 8.84 -2.09
CA LEU A 31 0.22 8.64 -1.54
C LEU A 31 0.36 9.32 -0.16
N GLU A 32 -0.24 10.50 -0.03
CA GLU A 32 -0.18 11.34 1.16
C GLU A 32 -0.77 10.61 2.37
N ASP A 33 -1.87 9.88 2.19
CA ASP A 33 -2.49 9.08 3.24
C ASP A 33 -1.61 7.89 3.65
N ALA A 34 -0.99 7.20 2.68
CA ALA A 34 -0.06 6.12 2.97
C ALA A 34 1.16 6.60 3.79
N LEU A 35 1.67 7.79 3.46
CA LEU A 35 2.76 8.43 4.21
C LEU A 35 2.32 8.87 5.61
N ALA A 36 1.14 9.49 5.72
CA ALA A 36 0.61 10.02 6.98
C ALA A 36 0.32 8.92 8.02
N PHE A 37 -0.14 7.75 7.57
CA PHE A 37 -0.63 6.70 8.49
C PHE A 37 0.19 5.42 8.50
N GLY A 38 0.89 5.08 7.41
CA GLY A 38 1.55 3.78 7.26
C GLY A 38 3.05 3.80 7.54
N GLY A 39 3.73 4.86 7.09
CA GLY A 39 5.18 5.03 7.27
C GLY A 39 5.92 5.26 5.96
N LYS A 40 7.24 5.50 6.09
CA LYS A 40 8.08 6.02 5.01
C LYS A 40 8.43 5.03 3.90
N TYR A 41 8.21 3.73 4.09
CA TYR A 41 8.38 2.73 3.05
C TYR A 41 7.04 2.53 2.36
N VAL A 42 6.86 3.10 1.17
CA VAL A 42 5.58 3.08 0.47
C VAL A 42 5.65 2.21 -0.77
N PHE A 43 4.75 1.22 -0.81
CA PHE A 43 4.49 0.43 -2.00
C PHE A 43 3.49 1.13 -2.92
N ARG A 44 3.73 1.10 -4.23
CA ARG A 44 2.72 1.36 -5.26
C ARG A 44 2.30 0.02 -5.87
N VAL A 45 1.01 -0.27 -5.79
CA VAL A 45 0.45 -1.56 -6.19
C VAL A 45 -0.65 -1.35 -7.22
N GLU A 46 -0.66 -2.19 -8.24
CA GLU A 46 -1.62 -2.13 -9.34
C GLU A 46 -2.84 -3.00 -9.03
N PHE A 47 -4.02 -2.38 -9.15
CA PHE A 47 -5.31 -3.01 -8.94
C PHE A 47 -6.19 -2.94 -10.20
N ASP A 48 -6.96 -4.01 -10.40
CA ASP A 48 -8.05 -4.03 -11.37
C ASP A 48 -9.27 -3.34 -10.75
N GLU A 49 -9.65 -2.18 -11.26
CA GLU A 49 -10.69 -1.30 -10.70
C GLU A 49 -12.02 -2.02 -10.41
N ASP A 50 -12.38 -3.01 -11.24
CA ASP A 50 -13.63 -3.78 -11.13
C ASP A 50 -13.61 -4.87 -10.04
N LYS A 51 -12.45 -5.12 -9.39
CA LYS A 51 -12.27 -6.29 -8.50
C LYS A 51 -12.15 -5.97 -7.01
N PHE A 52 -12.16 -4.70 -6.61
CA PHE A 52 -11.80 -4.32 -5.23
C PHE A 52 -12.81 -3.41 -4.52
N SER A 53 -14.08 -3.39 -4.95
CA SER A 53 -15.14 -2.72 -4.19
C SER A 53 -15.52 -3.53 -2.95
N ASN A 54 -14.73 -3.42 -1.87
CA ASN A 54 -15.16 -3.90 -0.57
C ASN A 54 -16.19 -2.95 0.02
N LYS A 55 -17.28 -3.50 0.59
CA LYS A 55 -18.37 -2.76 1.25
C LYS A 55 -17.88 -1.75 2.30
N ASP A 56 -16.74 -2.02 2.91
CA ASP A 56 -16.15 -1.23 3.99
C ASP A 56 -15.06 -0.25 3.50
N SER A 57 -14.97 -0.01 2.19
CA SER A 57 -14.07 1.00 1.63
C SER A 57 -14.52 2.40 2.01
N THR A 58 -13.58 3.22 2.49
CA THR A 58 -13.79 4.65 2.71
C THR A 58 -13.29 5.44 1.49
N PRO A 59 -13.58 6.75 1.38
CA PRO A 59 -13.05 7.56 0.29
C PRO A 59 -11.52 7.60 0.18
N TRP A 60 -10.78 7.23 1.24
CA TRP A 60 -9.32 7.36 1.31
C TRP A 60 -8.60 6.01 1.44
N GLN A 61 -9.27 4.95 1.88
CA GLN A 61 -8.67 3.61 1.99
C GLN A 61 -9.65 2.46 1.80
N PHE A 62 -9.09 1.29 1.53
CA PHE A 62 -9.79 0.00 1.52
C PHE A 62 -8.84 -1.09 2.03
N TRP A 63 -9.36 -2.29 2.26
CA TRP A 63 -8.55 -3.45 2.63
C TRP A 63 -8.83 -4.63 1.70
N ILE A 64 -7.86 -5.53 1.57
CA ILE A 64 -7.97 -6.71 0.71
C ILE A 64 -8.42 -7.97 1.45
N GLU A 65 -9.42 -8.67 0.93
CA GLU A 65 -9.87 -9.96 1.49
C GLU A 65 -8.90 -11.11 1.20
N ASN A 66 -8.14 -10.99 0.13
CA ASN A 66 -7.27 -12.05 -0.38
C ASN A 66 -5.82 -11.58 -0.41
N THR A 67 -4.90 -12.53 -0.40
CA THR A 67 -3.47 -12.26 -0.60
C THR A 67 -3.23 -11.59 -1.96
N ILE A 68 -2.40 -10.56 -2.00
CA ILE A 68 -1.86 -10.00 -3.24
C ILE A 68 -0.43 -10.51 -3.42
N SER A 69 -0.17 -11.18 -4.53
CA SER A 69 1.16 -11.64 -4.89
C SER A 69 2.12 -10.47 -5.21
N SER A 70 3.41 -10.66 -4.94
CA SER A 70 4.43 -9.62 -5.07
C SER A 70 4.62 -9.13 -6.53
N ASP A 71 4.19 -9.87 -7.55
CA ASP A 71 4.20 -9.43 -8.96
C ASP A 71 3.30 -8.22 -9.24
N LYS A 72 2.34 -7.93 -8.36
CA LYS A 72 1.48 -6.74 -8.44
C LYS A 72 2.13 -5.49 -7.88
N ILE A 73 3.25 -5.63 -7.15
CA ILE A 73 4.04 -4.51 -6.66
C ILE A 73 4.77 -3.88 -7.84
N LYS A 74 4.50 -2.60 -8.11
CA LYS A 74 5.18 -1.86 -9.18
C LYS A 74 6.41 -1.13 -8.70
N SER A 75 6.40 -0.68 -7.45
CA SER A 75 7.55 -0.02 -6.84
C SER A 75 7.46 -0.03 -5.32
N LEU A 76 8.62 0.02 -4.67
CA LEU A 76 8.81 0.38 -3.28
C LEU A 76 9.70 1.62 -3.24
N ILE A 77 9.25 2.69 -2.57
CA ILE A 77 10.02 3.92 -2.39
C ILE A 77 10.16 4.19 -0.89
N LYS A 78 11.38 4.48 -0.44
CA LYS A 78 11.65 5.00 0.89
C LYS A 78 11.67 6.53 0.79
N TYR A 79 10.75 7.18 1.48
CA TYR A 79 10.73 8.63 1.62
C TYR A 79 11.63 9.04 2.79
N GLU A 80 12.35 10.14 2.62
CA GLU A 80 13.14 10.76 3.68
C GLU A 80 12.42 12.02 4.14
N GLU A 81 12.40 12.27 5.44
CA GLU A 81 11.92 13.55 5.95
C GLU A 81 12.99 14.60 5.63
N GLU A 82 12.63 15.63 4.87
CA GLU A 82 13.46 16.83 4.81
C GLU A 82 13.38 17.52 6.18
N ILE A 83 14.49 17.49 6.93
CA ILE A 83 14.65 18.35 8.10
C ILE A 83 14.83 19.76 7.57
N ILE A 84 13.75 20.53 7.51
CA ILE A 84 13.83 21.97 7.31
C ILE A 84 14.33 22.56 8.64
N GLY A 85 15.64 22.77 8.71
CA GLY A 85 16.32 23.43 9.84
C GLY A 85 16.17 24.94 9.82
#